data_AF-A0A1V2ZH20-F1
#
_entry.id   AF-A0A1V2ZH20-F1
#
_cell.length_a   1.000
_cell.length_b   1.000
_cell.length_c   1.000
_cell.angle_alpha   90.00
_cell.angle_beta   90.00
_cell.angle_gamma   90.00
#
_symmetry.space_group_name_H-M   'P 1'
#
loop_
_entity.id
_entity.type
_entity.pdbx_description
1 polymer ?
#
loop_
_entity_poly.entity_id
_entity_poly.type
_entity_poly.pdbx_seq_one_letter_code
_entity_poly.pdbx_strand_id
1 'polypeptide(L)' 'MEHLEEPGSESRVVIHAVGALSARLRISADAAYAALREEAELGGRLLADVAREAVDLPRPALSPPAVAPE' A
#
# COMPACT_ATOMS: atom_id res chain seq x y z
N MET A 1 -14.77 27.67 1.42
CA MET A 1 -13.41 27.09 1.43
C MET A 1 -13.56 25.68 0.89
N GLU A 2 -13.55 25.54 -0.42
CA GLU A 2 -13.57 24.23 -1.08
C GLU A 2 -12.12 23.79 -1.19
N HIS A 3 -11.72 22.86 -0.34
CA HIS A 3 -10.47 22.15 -0.51
C HIS A 3 -10.63 21.33 -1.79
N LEU A 4 -10.07 21.84 -2.88
CA LEU A 4 -9.91 21.07 -4.10
C LEU A 4 -8.90 19.96 -3.75
N GLU A 5 -9.41 18.78 -3.38
CA GLU A 5 -8.57 17.58 -3.22
C GLU A 5 -7.77 17.44 -4.52
N GLU A 6 -6.45 17.64 -4.43
CA GLU A 6 -5.58 17.57 -5.59
C GLU A 6 -5.62 16.12 -6.12
N PRO A 7 -6.25 15.84 -7.28
CA PRO A 7 -6.42 14.48 -7.79
C PRO A 7 -5.06 13.80 -8.08
N GLY A 8 -3.99 14.59 -8.16
CA GLY A 8 -2.62 14.10 -8.29
C GLY A 8 -2.04 13.48 -7.01
N SER A 9 -2.54 13.85 -5.83
CA SER A 9 -2.01 13.35 -4.55
C SER A 9 -2.53 11.94 -4.25
N GLU A 10 -3.84 11.72 -4.44
CA GLU A 10 -4.47 10.41 -4.28
C GLU A 10 -3.92 9.39 -5.28
N SER A 11 -3.78 9.79 -6.54
CA SER A 11 -3.21 8.94 -7.60
C SER A 11 -1.78 8.48 -7.25
N ARG A 12 -0.96 9.36 -6.65
CA ARG A 12 0.40 9.03 -6.22
C ARG A 12 0.41 8.04 -5.06
N VAL A 13 -0.50 8.20 -4.09
CA VAL A 13 -0.63 7.26 -2.96
C VAL A 13 -0.98 5.86 -3.45
N VAL A 14 -1.94 5.75 -4.37
CA VAL A 14 -2.33 4.45 -4.95
C VAL A 14 -1.18 3.80 -5.73
N ILE A 15 -0.49 4.56 -6.59
CA ILE A 15 0.67 4.04 -7.34
C ILE A 15 1.77 3.55 -6.39
N HIS A 16 2.05 4.31 -5.33
CA HIS A 16 3.05 3.93 -4.34
C HIS A 16 2.64 2.67 -3.58
N ALA A 17 1.38 2.57 -3.16
CA ALA A 17 0.83 1.39 -2.49
C ALA A 17 0.88 0.14 -3.36
N VAL A 18 0.51 0.26 -4.63
CA VAL A 18 0.60 -0.83 -5.62
C VAL A 18 2.04 -1.31 -5.75
N GLY A 19 3.00 -0.40 -5.89
CA GLY A 19 4.42 -0.75 -5.98
C GLY A 19 4.94 -1.43 -4.71
N ALA A 20 4.59 -0.90 -3.54
CA ALA A 20 4.97 -1.47 -2.25
C ALA A 20 4.37 -2.88 -2.04
N LEU A 21 3.08 -3.05 -2.35
CA LEU A 21 2.36 -4.32 -2.19
C LEU A 21 2.85 -5.36 -3.19
N SER A 22 3.06 -4.97 -4.45
CA SER A 22 3.67 -5.81 -5.49
C SER A 22 5.04 -6.32 -5.06
N ALA A 23 5.90 -5.45 -4.54
CA ALA A 23 7.23 -5.85 -4.05
C ALA A 23 7.17 -6.75 -2.80
N ARG A 24 6.24 -6.48 -1.87
CA ARG A 24 6.08 -7.25 -0.62
C ARG A 24 5.52 -8.65 -0.88
N LEU A 25 4.52 -8.78 -1.73
CA LEU A 25 3.83 -10.03 -2.02
C LEU A 25 4.38 -10.78 -3.24
N ARG A 26 5.30 -10.16 -3.99
CA ARG A 26 5.85 -10.68 -5.26
C ARG A 26 4.76 -10.98 -6.29
N ILE A 27 3.76 -10.11 -6.36
CA ILE A 27 2.65 -10.18 -7.33
C ILE A 27 2.78 -9.06 -8.36
N SER A 28 2.04 -9.14 -9.46
CA SER A 28 2.00 -8.06 -10.46
C SER A 28 1.37 -6.79 -9.88
N ALA A 29 1.72 -5.63 -10.47
CA ALA A 29 1.08 -4.35 -10.13
C ALA A 29 -0.44 -4.39 -10.34
N ASP A 30 -0.90 -5.09 -11.38
CA ASP A 30 -2.32 -5.27 -11.68
C ASP A 30 -3.04 -6.07 -10.57
N ALA A 31 -2.45 -7.18 -10.13
CA ALA A 31 -3.00 -7.96 -9.02
C ALA A 31 -2.98 -7.19 -7.69
N ALA A 32 -1.92 -6.41 -7.43
CA ALA A 32 -1.85 -5.56 -6.26
C ALA A 32 -2.92 -4.45 -6.28
N TYR A 33 -3.15 -3.84 -7.44
CA TYR A 33 -4.22 -2.85 -7.61
C TYR A 33 -5.61 -3.47 -7.43
N ALA A 34 -5.85 -4.64 -8.03
CA ALA A 34 -7.10 -5.38 -7.88
C ALA A 34 -7.38 -5.72 -6.40
N ALA A 35 -6.38 -6.14 -5.65
CA ALA A 35 -6.52 -6.42 -4.22
C ALA A 35 -6.88 -5.16 -3.41
N LEU A 36 -6.22 -4.03 -3.66
CA LEU A 36 -6.56 -2.76 -3.01
C LEU A 36 -7.98 -2.30 -3.34
N ARG A 37 -8.40 -2.49 -4.59
CA ARG A 37 -9.75 -2.17 -5.05
C ARG A 37 -10.81 -3.05 -4.40
N GLU A 38 -10.58 -4.36 -4.36
CA GLU A 38 -11.49 -5.31 -3.72
C GLU A 38 -11.69 -4.97 -2.24
N GLU A 39 -10.62 -4.68 -1.51
CA GLU A 39 -10.69 -4.27 -0.09
C GLU A 39 -11.42 -2.93 0.11
N ALA A 40 -11.28 -2.00 -0.83
CA ALA A 40 -12.02 -0.74 -0.81
C ALA A 40 -13.52 -0.95 -1.07
N GLU A 41 -13.87 -1.78 -2.05
CA GLU A 41 -15.26 -2.11 -2.40
C GLU A 41 -15.94 -2.91 -1.27
N LEU A 42 -15.27 -3.89 -0.69
CA LEU A 42 -15.78 -4.67 0.45
C LEU A 42 -15.98 -3.81 1.71
N GLY A 43 -15.08 -2.87 1.94
CA GLY A 43 -15.14 -1.97 3.09
C GLY A 43 -16.01 -0.72 2.88
N GLY A 44 -16.48 -0.46 1.66
CA GLY A 44 -17.13 0.80 1.30
C GLY A 44 -16.23 2.03 1.53
N ARG A 45 -14.91 1.87 1.41
CA ARG A 45 -13.90 2.91 1.66
C ARG A 45 -13.35 3.48 0.36
N LEU A 46 -12.72 4.65 0.45
CA LEU A 46 -11.98 5.19 -0.69
C LEU A 46 -10.72 4.36 -0.94
N LEU A 47 -10.40 4.12 -2.20
CA LEU A 47 -9.21 3.39 -2.61
C LEU A 47 -7.93 4.05 -2.08
N ALA A 48 -7.90 5.38 -2.02
CA ALA A 48 -6.76 6.15 -1.50
C ALA A 48 -6.52 5.88 0.00
N ASP A 49 -7.58 5.72 0.80
CA ASP A 49 -7.47 5.39 2.22
C ASP A 49 -6.90 3.99 2.42
N VAL A 50 -7.45 3.00 1.70
CA VAL A 50 -6.95 1.61 1.74
C VAL A 50 -5.51 1.52 1.27
N ALA A 51 -5.15 2.25 0.22
CA ALA A 51 -3.78 2.35 -0.27
C ALA A 51 -2.83 2.96 0.77
N ARG A 52 -3.28 3.98 1.51
CA ARG A 52 -2.49 4.61 2.57
C ARG A 52 -2.22 3.65 3.72
N GLU A 53 -3.25 2.95 4.18
CA GLU A 53 -3.11 1.91 5.22
C GLU A 53 -2.18 0.77 4.76
N ALA A 54 -2.26 0.36 3.48
CA ALA A 54 -1.43 -0.69 2.94
C ALA A 54 0.07 -0.34 2.91
N VAL A 55 0.41 0.94 2.75
CA VAL A 55 1.79 1.45 2.81
C VAL A 55 2.29 1.57 4.25
N ASP A 56 1.42 2.01 5.17
CA ASP A 56 1.75 2.19 6.59
C ASP A 56 1.90 0.87 7.35
N LEU A 57 1.41 -0.25 6.81
CA LEU A 57 1.60 -1.57 7.42
C LEU A 57 3.10 -1.85 7.62
N PRO A 58 3.58 -1.96 8.88
CA PRO A 58 4.98 -2.20 9.14
C PRO A 58 5.43 -3.46 8.40
N ARG A 59 6.57 -3.37 7.72
CA ARG A 59 7.23 -4.57 7.20
C ARG A 59 7.43 -5.47 8.43
N PRO A 60 7.01 -6.76 8.42
CA PRO A 60 7.38 -7.65 9.49
C PRO A 60 8.89 -7.52 9.63
N ALA A 61 9.34 -7.09 10.81
CA ALA A 61 10.74 -6.90 11.07
C ALA A 61 11.40 -8.25 10.81
N LEU A 62 12.00 -8.40 9.63
CA LEU A 62 13.03 -9.39 9.41
C LEU A 62 14.15 -8.93 10.35
N SER A 63 14.03 -9.33 11.62
CA SER A 63 15.15 -9.29 12.54
C SER A 63 16.27 -9.98 11.79
N PRO A 64 17.40 -9.31 11.50
CA PRO A 64 18.56 -10.03 11.02
C PRO A 64 18.82 -11.14 12.05
N PRO A 65 19.15 -12.38 11.63
CA PRO A 65 19.64 -13.34 12.59
C PRO A 65 20.80 -12.64 13.31
N ALA A 66 20.70 -12.55 14.64
CA ALA A 66 21.77 -12.08 15.48
C ALA A 66 22.94 -13.04 15.25
N VAL A 67 23.79 -12.74 14.28
CA VAL A 67 25.07 -13.41 14.13
C VAL A 67 25.94 -12.89 15.26
N ALA A 68 26.09 -13.74 16.28
CA ALA A 68 26.96 -13.52 17.41
C ALA A 68 28.40 -13.29 16.92
N PRO A 69 29.17 -12.40 17.55
CA PRO A 69 30.59 -12.28 17.28
C PRO A 69 31.32 -13.53 17.81
N GLU A 70 32.01 -14.27 16.92
CA GLU A 70 33.14 -15.12 17.30
C GLU A 70 34.45 -14.34 17.12
#